data_AF-A0A3B0U9F7-F1
#
_entry.id   AF-A0A3B0U9F7-F1
#
_cell.length_a   1.000
_cell.length_b   1.000
_cell.length_c   1.000
_cell.angle_alpha   90.00
_cell.angle_beta   90.00
_cell.angle_gamma   90.00
#
_symmetry.space_group_name_H-M   'P 1'
#
loop_
_entity.id
_entity.type
_entity.pdbx_description
1 polymer ?
#
loop_
_entity_poly.entity_id
_entity_poly.type
_entity_poly.pdbx_seq_one_letter_code
_entity_poly.pdbx_strand_id
1 'polypeptide(L)'
;MKSLTSALIFILFFSTTLFSQQRGNHGNSSQQAAQQKIIPENMAGIISYDIDEVIKKLKIKKTPTRNIVSKAISTHNNKINELKTFSYETFDNVKSFLTKKRNEAKLSRDFTILKEARMKANEMLAPIRKKVIAQKNILNATLKKEFSEKQFKKWLKYQQNKLKELKPKNTQQSIQSSQNKQQIQRQRQGMNRRRY
;
A
#
# COMPACT_ATOMS: atom_id res chain seq x y z
N MET A 1 62.40 34.37 41.73
CA MET A 1 62.20 35.54 42.61
C MET A 1 60.77 36.03 42.46
N LYS A 2 60.03 36.11 43.58
CA LYS A 2 58.79 36.88 43.85
C LYS A 2 57.52 36.47 43.07
N SER A 3 56.33 36.22 43.63
CA SER A 3 55.71 36.16 44.98
C SER A 3 54.22 35.84 44.70
N LEU A 4 53.61 34.71 45.11
CA LEU A 4 52.92 34.42 46.38
C LEU A 4 51.99 35.52 46.94
N THR A 5 50.73 35.13 47.19
CA THR A 5 49.69 35.69 48.11
C THR A 5 48.97 36.97 47.65
N SER A 6 47.66 37.22 47.87
CA SER A 6 46.66 36.61 48.74
C SER A 6 45.21 36.98 48.33
N ALA A 7 44.29 36.01 48.52
CA ALA A 7 42.93 36.06 49.09
C ALA A 7 42.00 37.30 48.90
N LEU A 8 40.74 37.09 48.48
CA LEU A 8 39.52 37.22 49.33
C LEU A 8 38.19 36.96 48.56
N ILE A 9 37.39 36.01 49.09
CA ILE A 9 35.93 36.07 49.39
C ILE A 9 34.92 36.28 48.23
N PHE A 10 34.15 35.27 47.80
CA PHE A 10 32.87 34.71 48.34
C PHE A 10 31.62 35.44 47.81
N ILE A 11 30.59 34.64 47.44
CA ILE A 11 29.14 34.96 47.53
C ILE A 11 28.51 35.78 46.37
N LEU A 12 27.92 35.04 45.41
CA LEU A 12 26.46 34.91 45.20
C LEU A 12 25.85 35.17 43.80
N PHE A 13 24.96 34.22 43.49
CA PHE A 13 23.67 34.32 42.79
C PHE A 13 23.62 34.50 41.25
N PHE A 14 23.21 33.38 40.64
CA PHE A 14 22.04 33.27 39.76
C PHE A 14 21.96 34.23 38.56
N SER A 15 22.30 33.71 37.39
CA SER A 15 21.64 34.11 36.14
C SER A 15 21.42 32.90 35.24
N THR A 16 20.20 32.35 35.39
CA THR A 16 19.32 31.85 34.33
C THR A 16 19.95 31.02 33.20
N THR A 17 19.66 29.72 33.24
CA THR A 17 19.61 28.82 32.09
C THR A 17 18.62 29.35 31.05
N LEU A 18 19.12 30.10 30.07
CA LEU A 18 18.40 30.28 28.81
C LEU A 18 18.44 28.95 28.05
N PHE A 19 17.39 28.15 28.24
CA PHE A 19 16.98 27.19 27.23
C PHE A 19 16.70 27.98 25.96
N SER A 20 17.69 28.07 25.08
CA SER A 20 17.47 28.41 23.69
C SER A 20 16.54 27.33 23.13
N GLN A 21 15.25 27.66 23.09
CA GLN A 21 14.31 26.99 22.22
C GLN A 21 14.79 27.26 20.80
N GLN A 22 15.71 26.43 20.33
CA GLN A 22 15.96 26.22 18.91
C GLN A 22 14.68 25.60 18.37
N ARG A 23 13.74 26.49 18.05
CA ARG A 23 12.50 26.23 17.35
C ARG A 23 12.92 25.54 16.07
N GLY A 24 12.84 24.20 16.12
CA GLY A 24 13.24 23.33 15.05
C GLY A 24 12.61 23.85 13.77
N ASN A 25 13.47 24.36 12.91
CA ASN A 25 13.21 24.58 11.50
C ASN A 25 12.56 23.30 11.00
N HIS A 26 11.24 23.30 10.92
CA HIS A 26 10.49 22.28 10.23
C HIS A 26 10.88 22.46 8.78
N GLY A 27 11.99 21.81 8.42
CA GLY A 27 12.45 21.70 7.07
C GLY A 27 11.23 21.29 6.27
N ASN A 28 10.82 22.20 5.40
CA ASN A 28 9.82 21.95 4.40
C ASN A 28 10.46 20.92 3.47
N SER A 29 10.49 19.65 3.89
CA SER A 29 10.73 18.55 2.99
C SER A 29 9.51 18.60 2.08
N SER A 30 9.70 19.23 0.93
CA SER A 30 8.91 19.00 -0.25
C SER A 30 9.05 17.52 -0.55
N GLN A 31 8.31 16.69 0.19
CA GLN A 31 8.00 15.34 -0.18
C GLN A 31 7.20 15.50 -1.46
N GLN A 32 7.91 15.56 -2.59
CA GLN A 32 7.36 15.18 -3.88
C GLN A 32 6.77 13.81 -3.63
N ALA A 33 5.46 13.78 -3.39
CA ALA A 33 4.73 12.55 -3.17
C ALA A 33 5.11 11.65 -4.34
N ALA A 34 5.84 10.58 -4.05
CA ALA A 34 6.40 9.71 -5.07
C ALA A 34 5.27 9.36 -6.04
N GLN A 35 5.39 9.82 -7.28
CA GLN A 35 4.28 9.73 -8.22
C GLN A 35 3.97 8.26 -8.43
N GLN A 36 2.72 7.87 -8.16
CA GLN A 36 2.33 6.48 -8.28
C GLN A 36 2.57 5.99 -9.73
N LYS A 37 3.34 4.91 -9.84
CA LYS A 37 3.65 4.25 -11.12
C LYS A 37 2.34 3.79 -11.78
N ILE A 38 2.17 4.11 -13.07
CA ILE A 38 1.04 3.62 -13.87
C ILE A 38 1.36 2.19 -14.30
N ILE A 39 0.56 1.24 -13.85
CA ILE A 39 0.68 -0.18 -14.20
C ILE A 39 -0.69 -0.64 -14.73
N PRO A 40 -0.93 -0.56 -16.05
CA PRO A 40 -2.22 -0.93 -16.65
C PRO A 40 -2.65 -2.38 -16.39
N GLU A 41 -1.69 -3.29 -16.26
CA GLU A 41 -1.93 -4.68 -15.90
C GLU A 41 -2.62 -4.80 -14.53
N ASN A 42 -2.21 -3.97 -13.57
CA ASN A 42 -2.83 -3.89 -12.25
C ASN A 42 -4.26 -3.36 -12.35
N MET A 43 -4.49 -2.36 -13.21
CA MET A 43 -5.83 -1.81 -13.48
C MET A 43 -6.74 -2.84 -14.14
N ALA A 44 -6.18 -3.72 -14.97
CA ALA A 44 -6.89 -4.85 -15.57
C ALA A 44 -7.09 -6.05 -14.62
N GLY A 45 -6.53 -6.00 -13.41
CA GLY A 45 -6.66 -7.07 -12.42
C GLY A 45 -5.87 -8.34 -12.76
N ILE A 46 -4.80 -8.22 -13.53
CA ILE A 46 -3.90 -9.32 -13.88
C ILE A 46 -3.23 -9.85 -12.60
N ILE A 47 -3.56 -11.08 -12.22
CA ILE A 47 -3.02 -11.76 -11.03
C ILE A 47 -2.59 -13.17 -11.42
N SER A 48 -1.32 -13.47 -11.16
CA SER A 48 -0.77 -14.83 -11.12
C SER A 48 -0.53 -15.23 -9.68
N TYR A 49 -0.57 -16.54 -9.41
CA TYR A 49 -0.41 -17.08 -8.06
C TYR A 49 0.81 -17.98 -7.98
N ASP A 50 1.57 -17.84 -6.91
CA ASP A 50 2.62 -18.79 -6.57
C ASP A 50 1.98 -20.08 -6.03
N ILE A 51 2.31 -21.22 -6.64
CA ILE A 51 1.68 -22.51 -6.31
C ILE A 51 2.01 -22.91 -4.88
N ASP A 52 3.26 -22.74 -4.45
CA ASP A 52 3.72 -23.12 -3.12
C ASP A 52 3.13 -22.20 -2.04
N GLU A 53 3.01 -20.91 -2.32
CA GLU A 53 2.34 -19.94 -1.45
C GLU A 53 0.87 -20.34 -1.25
N VAL A 54 0.17 -20.74 -2.31
CA VAL A 54 -1.23 -21.18 -2.24
C VAL A 54 -1.37 -22.47 -1.45
N ILE A 55 -0.55 -23.50 -1.75
CA ILE A 55 -0.55 -24.77 -1.02
C ILE A 55 -0.32 -24.54 0.47
N LYS A 56 0.67 -23.70 0.82
CA LYS A 56 1.01 -23.33 2.20
C LYS A 56 -0.13 -22.56 2.88
N LYS A 57 -0.70 -21.54 2.23
CA LYS A 57 -1.80 -20.73 2.80
C LYS A 57 -3.06 -21.53 3.05
N LEU A 58 -3.39 -22.45 2.15
CA LEU A 58 -4.57 -23.28 2.24
C LEU A 58 -4.35 -24.56 3.06
N LYS A 59 -3.10 -24.79 3.51
CA LYS A 59 -2.69 -25.96 4.31
C LYS A 59 -3.08 -27.29 3.63
N ILE A 60 -2.83 -27.40 2.32
CA ILE A 60 -3.23 -28.57 1.52
C ILE A 60 -2.23 -29.71 1.78
N LYS A 61 -2.66 -30.73 2.54
CA LYS A 61 -1.79 -31.83 2.94
C LYS A 61 -1.75 -32.98 1.91
N LYS A 62 -2.93 -33.39 1.42
CA LYS A 62 -3.10 -34.57 0.55
C LYS A 62 -2.43 -34.36 -0.81
N THR A 63 -1.59 -35.30 -1.22
CA THR A 63 -0.85 -35.26 -2.50
C THR A 63 -1.78 -35.19 -3.72
N PRO A 64 -2.87 -35.96 -3.83
CA PRO A 64 -3.78 -35.85 -4.97
C PRO A 64 -4.38 -34.45 -5.13
N THR A 65 -4.85 -33.87 -4.02
CA THR A 65 -5.39 -32.50 -4.00
C THR A 65 -4.32 -31.47 -4.36
N ARG A 66 -3.07 -31.63 -3.89
CA ARG A 66 -1.97 -30.72 -4.30
C ARG A 66 -1.77 -30.76 -5.81
N ASN A 67 -1.71 -31.94 -6.42
CA ASN A 67 -1.46 -32.06 -7.86
C ASN A 67 -2.56 -31.38 -8.68
N ILE A 68 -3.83 -31.56 -8.31
CA ILE A 68 -4.97 -30.92 -8.98
C ILE A 68 -4.87 -29.39 -8.83
N VAL A 69 -4.57 -28.91 -7.63
CA VAL A 69 -4.45 -27.48 -7.33
C VAL A 69 -3.28 -26.85 -8.09
N SER A 70 -2.11 -27.49 -8.09
CA SER A 70 -0.94 -27.04 -8.84
C SER A 70 -1.25 -26.93 -10.33
N LYS A 71 -1.91 -27.95 -10.90
CA LYS A 71 -2.31 -27.94 -12.32
C LYS A 71 -3.31 -26.83 -12.62
N ALA A 72 -4.33 -26.65 -11.78
CA ALA A 72 -5.34 -25.60 -11.95
C ALA A 72 -4.72 -24.19 -11.89
N ILE A 73 -3.83 -23.94 -10.92
CA ILE A 73 -3.13 -22.66 -10.78
C ILE A 73 -2.17 -22.42 -11.95
N SER A 74 -1.39 -23.43 -12.34
CA SER A 74 -0.48 -23.34 -13.49
C SER A 74 -1.25 -23.00 -14.78
N THR A 75 -2.38 -23.67 -15.01
CA THR A 75 -3.25 -23.41 -16.17
C THR A 75 -3.77 -21.97 -16.17
N HIS A 76 -4.28 -21.49 -15.03
CA HIS A 76 -4.70 -20.10 -14.87
C HIS A 76 -3.55 -19.12 -15.12
N ASN A 77 -2.39 -19.34 -14.52
CA ASN A 77 -1.22 -18.46 -14.68
C ASN A 77 -0.77 -18.38 -16.14
N ASN A 78 -0.75 -19.51 -16.86
CA ASN A 78 -0.41 -19.56 -18.28
C ASN A 78 -1.42 -18.74 -19.10
N LYS A 79 -2.72 -18.91 -18.85
CA LYS A 79 -3.75 -18.11 -19.53
C LYS A 79 -3.70 -16.62 -19.19
N ILE A 80 -3.37 -16.26 -17.96
CA ILE A 80 -3.14 -14.87 -17.58
C ILE A 80 -1.91 -14.31 -18.30
N ASN A 81 -0.83 -15.08 -18.43
CA ASN A 81 0.38 -14.67 -19.14
C ASN A 81 0.14 -14.51 -20.65
N GLU A 82 -0.60 -15.43 -21.26
CA GLU A 82 -1.06 -15.31 -22.65
C GLU A 82 -1.87 -14.03 -22.83
N LEU A 83 -2.91 -13.82 -21.99
CA LEU A 83 -3.72 -12.60 -22.04
C LEU A 83 -2.88 -11.34 -21.89
N LYS A 84 -1.89 -11.37 -20.99
CA LYS A 84 -0.97 -10.25 -20.79
C LYS A 84 -0.18 -9.96 -22.07
N THR A 85 0.36 -11.00 -22.69
CA THR A 85 1.19 -10.92 -23.90
C THR A 85 0.38 -10.39 -25.09
N PHE A 86 -0.79 -10.98 -25.35
CA PHE A 86 -1.67 -10.55 -26.45
C PHE A 86 -2.24 -9.14 -26.25
N SER A 87 -2.32 -8.66 -25.01
CA SER A 87 -2.86 -7.32 -24.71
C SER A 87 -1.77 -6.27 -24.50
N TYR A 88 -0.51 -6.59 -24.82
CA TYR A 88 0.64 -5.72 -24.58
C TYR A 88 0.44 -4.32 -25.15
N GLU A 89 0.03 -4.22 -26.41
CA GLU A 89 -0.20 -2.94 -27.09
C GLU A 89 -1.27 -2.10 -26.38
N THR A 90 -2.39 -2.72 -25.98
CA THR A 90 -3.44 -2.03 -25.22
C THR A 90 -2.90 -1.50 -23.89
N PHE A 91 -2.07 -2.27 -23.17
CA PHE A 91 -1.45 -1.80 -21.94
C PHE A 91 -0.51 -0.63 -22.19
N ASP A 92 0.35 -0.70 -23.20
CA ASP A 92 1.27 0.38 -23.52
C ASP A 92 0.53 1.67 -23.92
N ASN A 93 -0.54 1.54 -24.73
CA ASN A 93 -1.42 2.63 -25.10
C ASN A 93 -2.07 3.29 -23.87
N VAL A 94 -2.61 2.50 -22.93
CA VAL A 94 -3.18 3.03 -21.69
C VAL A 94 -2.13 3.73 -20.84
N LYS A 95 -0.92 3.15 -20.72
CA LYS A 95 0.18 3.74 -19.97
C LYS A 95 0.61 5.08 -20.57
N SER A 96 0.79 5.13 -21.89
CA SER A 96 1.16 6.33 -22.64
C SER A 96 0.09 7.41 -22.50
N PHE A 97 -1.18 7.05 -22.70
CA PHE A 97 -2.32 7.96 -22.55
C PHE A 97 -2.40 8.59 -21.15
N LEU A 98 -2.35 7.77 -20.10
CA LEU A 98 -2.40 8.25 -18.71
C LEU A 98 -1.17 9.09 -18.33
N THR A 99 0.00 8.76 -18.89
CA THR A 99 1.22 9.54 -18.68
C THR A 99 1.11 10.92 -19.32
N LYS A 100 0.63 11.00 -20.56
CA LYS A 100 0.36 12.26 -21.26
C LYS A 100 -0.62 13.13 -20.49
N LYS A 101 -1.77 12.57 -20.10
CA LYS A 101 -2.81 13.29 -19.33
C LYS A 101 -2.31 13.74 -17.95
N ARG A 102 -1.43 12.97 -17.32
CA ARG A 102 -0.75 13.40 -16.08
C ARG A 102 0.17 14.59 -16.30
N ASN A 103 0.94 14.60 -17.38
CA ASN A 103 1.83 15.72 -17.68
C ASN A 103 1.04 16.97 -18.04
N GLU A 104 -0.02 16.82 -18.83
CA GLU A 104 -0.98 17.89 -19.14
C GLU A 104 -1.56 18.51 -17.86
N ALA A 105 -2.07 17.69 -16.93
CA ALA A 105 -2.62 18.17 -15.66
C ALA A 105 -1.61 18.95 -14.80
N LYS A 106 -0.34 18.55 -14.84
CA LYS A 106 0.72 19.28 -14.13
C LYS A 106 1.02 20.63 -14.77
N LEU A 107 1.05 20.68 -16.10
CA LEU A 107 1.33 21.91 -16.84
C LEU A 107 0.18 22.91 -16.72
N SER A 108 -1.06 22.46 -16.87
CA SER A 108 -2.25 23.30 -16.74
C SER A 108 -2.64 23.61 -15.29
N ARG A 109 -2.09 22.85 -14.33
CA ARG A 109 -2.53 22.80 -12.91
C ARG A 109 -4.00 22.38 -12.74
N ASP A 110 -4.63 21.83 -13.77
CA ASP A 110 -5.97 21.27 -13.72
C ASP A 110 -5.89 19.75 -13.58
N PHE A 111 -6.15 19.26 -12.36
CA PHE A 111 -6.15 17.83 -12.06
C PHE A 111 -7.51 17.16 -12.27
N THR A 112 -8.56 17.90 -12.65
CA THR A 112 -9.89 17.33 -12.92
C THR A 112 -9.85 16.40 -14.13
N ILE A 113 -9.01 16.71 -15.13
CA ILE A 113 -8.80 15.90 -16.35
C ILE A 113 -8.31 14.47 -16.05
N LEU A 114 -7.69 14.25 -14.89
CA LEU A 114 -7.21 12.91 -14.50
C LEU A 114 -8.35 11.95 -14.21
N LYS A 115 -9.50 12.45 -13.78
CA LYS A 115 -10.68 11.61 -13.53
C LYS A 115 -11.19 11.02 -14.85
N GLU A 116 -11.36 11.87 -15.86
CA GLU A 116 -11.78 11.48 -17.21
C GLU A 116 -10.77 10.54 -17.86
N ALA A 117 -9.47 10.86 -17.75
CA ALA A 117 -8.41 10.00 -18.26
C ALA A 117 -8.46 8.60 -17.61
N ARG A 118 -8.72 8.50 -16.30
CA ARG A 118 -8.88 7.19 -15.64
C ARG A 118 -10.12 6.45 -16.13
N MET A 119 -11.24 7.14 -16.36
CA MET A 119 -12.46 6.50 -16.89
C MET A 119 -12.21 5.91 -18.29
N LYS A 120 -11.62 6.71 -19.20
CA LYS A 120 -11.27 6.24 -20.54
C LYS A 120 -10.26 5.09 -20.53
N ALA A 121 -9.24 5.16 -19.66
CA ALA A 121 -8.33 4.04 -19.46
C ALA A 121 -9.06 2.77 -18.96
N ASN A 122 -10.04 2.91 -18.07
CA ASN A 122 -10.84 1.77 -17.60
C ASN A 122 -11.69 1.16 -18.73
N GLU A 123 -12.21 1.97 -19.64
CA GLU A 123 -12.96 1.49 -20.82
C GLU A 123 -12.06 0.70 -21.77
N MET A 124 -10.87 1.24 -22.09
CA MET A 124 -9.87 0.55 -22.91
C MET A 124 -9.50 -0.82 -22.33
N LEU A 125 -9.42 -0.92 -21.00
CA LEU A 125 -9.10 -2.17 -20.30
C LEU A 125 -10.32 -3.08 -20.03
N ALA A 126 -11.55 -2.63 -20.31
CA ALA A 126 -12.75 -3.39 -19.98
C ALA A 126 -12.82 -4.77 -20.66
N PRO A 127 -12.47 -4.93 -21.95
CA PRO A 127 -12.46 -6.25 -22.60
C PRO A 127 -11.46 -7.21 -21.94
N ILE A 128 -10.28 -6.71 -21.55
CA ILE A 128 -9.25 -7.51 -20.87
C ILE A 128 -9.73 -7.94 -19.49
N ARG A 129 -10.33 -7.02 -18.71
CA ARG A 129 -10.91 -7.32 -17.39
C ARG A 129 -11.97 -8.42 -17.48
N LYS A 130 -12.83 -8.40 -18.49
CA LYS A 130 -13.82 -9.47 -18.71
C LYS A 130 -13.15 -10.83 -18.89
N LYS A 131 -12.09 -10.92 -19.70
CA LYS A 131 -11.32 -12.15 -19.91
C LYS A 131 -10.62 -12.63 -18.62
N VAL A 132 -10.04 -11.70 -17.85
CA VAL A 132 -9.42 -12.01 -16.54
C VAL A 132 -10.44 -12.56 -15.55
N ILE A 133 -11.63 -11.95 -15.48
CA ILE A 133 -12.72 -12.42 -14.61
C ILE A 133 -13.18 -13.83 -15.02
N ALA A 134 -13.28 -14.11 -16.33
CA ALA A 134 -13.63 -15.43 -16.82
C ALA A 134 -12.59 -16.49 -16.37
N GLN A 135 -11.29 -16.22 -16.54
CA GLN A 135 -10.23 -17.13 -16.07
C GLN A 135 -10.26 -17.35 -14.55
N LYS A 136 -10.47 -16.27 -13.78
CA LYS A 136 -10.66 -16.36 -12.32
C LYS A 136 -11.86 -17.26 -11.95
N ASN A 137 -12.98 -17.12 -12.67
CA ASN A 137 -14.18 -17.91 -12.40
C ASN A 137 -13.97 -19.39 -12.74
N ILE A 138 -13.26 -19.70 -13.82
CA ILE A 138 -12.87 -21.07 -14.19
C ILE A 138 -12.00 -21.68 -13.08
N LEU A 139 -10.96 -20.97 -12.64
CA LEU A 139 -10.10 -21.42 -11.53
C LEU A 139 -10.93 -21.66 -10.26
N ASN A 140 -11.82 -20.75 -9.90
CA ASN A 140 -12.64 -20.86 -8.71
C ASN A 140 -13.62 -22.03 -8.80
N ALA A 141 -14.21 -22.29 -9.96
CA ALA A 141 -15.10 -23.43 -10.17
C ALA A 141 -14.36 -24.76 -10.01
N THR A 142 -13.14 -24.87 -10.55
CA THR A 142 -12.27 -26.04 -10.38
C THR A 142 -11.92 -26.26 -8.92
N LEU A 143 -11.40 -25.23 -8.25
CA LEU A 143 -10.96 -25.34 -6.86
C LEU A 143 -12.11 -25.57 -5.86
N LYS A 144 -13.33 -25.10 -6.16
CA LYS A 144 -14.50 -25.32 -5.31
C LYS A 144 -14.86 -26.82 -5.19
N LYS A 145 -14.60 -27.62 -6.23
CA LYS A 145 -14.85 -29.07 -6.23
C LYS A 145 -13.85 -29.82 -5.34
N GLU A 146 -12.63 -29.32 -5.26
CA GLU A 146 -11.52 -29.97 -4.55
C GLU A 146 -11.39 -29.54 -3.08
N PHE A 147 -11.87 -28.34 -2.75
CA PHE A 147 -11.70 -27.74 -1.45
C PHE A 147 -12.88 -28.00 -0.52
N SER A 148 -12.57 -28.22 0.76
CA SER A 148 -13.57 -28.00 1.81
C SER A 148 -14.03 -26.54 1.81
N GLU A 149 -15.23 -26.28 2.32
CA GLU A 149 -15.79 -24.93 2.40
C GLU A 149 -14.84 -23.93 3.09
N LYS A 150 -14.21 -24.36 4.19
CA LYS A 150 -13.23 -23.56 4.94
C LYS A 150 -11.99 -23.21 4.09
N GLN A 151 -11.50 -24.14 3.28
CA GLN A 151 -10.38 -23.89 2.37
C GLN A 151 -10.79 -22.97 1.23
N PHE A 152 -11.97 -23.18 0.65
CA PHE A 152 -12.47 -22.32 -0.43
C PHE A 152 -12.70 -20.88 0.05
N LYS A 153 -13.25 -20.67 1.25
CA LYS A 153 -13.37 -19.33 1.86
C LYS A 153 -12.01 -18.64 2.06
N LYS A 154 -10.99 -19.40 2.50
CA LYS A 154 -9.61 -18.88 2.62
C LYS A 154 -9.03 -18.52 1.26
N TRP A 155 -9.28 -19.34 0.24
CA TRP A 155 -8.87 -19.07 -1.13
C TRP A 155 -9.46 -17.77 -1.66
N LEU A 156 -10.77 -17.58 -1.54
CA LEU A 156 -11.42 -16.32 -1.96
C LEU A 156 -10.85 -15.10 -1.23
N LYS A 157 -10.59 -15.22 0.08
CA LYS A 157 -9.95 -14.16 0.86
C LYS A 157 -8.52 -13.86 0.38
N TYR A 158 -7.75 -14.89 0.05
CA TYR A 158 -6.41 -14.74 -0.50
C TYR A 158 -6.43 -14.02 -1.85
N GLN A 159 -7.33 -14.38 -2.77
CA GLN A 159 -7.52 -13.68 -4.05
C GLN A 159 -7.89 -12.20 -3.84
N GLN A 160 -8.81 -11.91 -2.92
CA GLN A 160 -9.20 -10.53 -2.60
C GLN A 160 -8.02 -9.71 -2.08
N ASN A 161 -7.14 -10.32 -1.26
CA ASN A 161 -5.95 -9.64 -0.77
C ASN A 161 -4.95 -9.34 -1.89
N LYS A 162 -4.67 -10.32 -2.77
CA LYS A 162 -3.83 -10.08 -3.96
C LYS A 162 -4.39 -8.97 -4.86
N LEU A 163 -5.72 -8.92 -5.05
CA LEU A 163 -6.37 -7.84 -5.81
C LEU A 163 -6.24 -6.46 -5.12
N LYS A 164 -6.26 -6.41 -3.78
CA LYS A 164 -6.01 -5.17 -3.03
C LYS A 164 -4.57 -4.70 -3.16
N GLU A 165 -3.61 -5.63 -3.20
CA GLU A 165 -2.19 -5.32 -3.38
C GLU A 165 -1.88 -4.68 -4.75
N LEU A 166 -2.72 -4.91 -5.77
CA LEU A 166 -2.60 -4.25 -7.07
C LEU A 166 -2.93 -2.75 -7.02
N LYS A 167 -3.76 -2.33 -6.07
CA LYS A 167 -4.14 -0.93 -5.92
C LYS A 167 -2.98 -0.18 -5.28
N PRO A 168 -2.65 1.03 -5.77
CA PRO A 168 -1.57 1.79 -5.17
C PRO A 168 -1.90 2.11 -3.71
N LYS A 169 -0.93 1.91 -2.81
CA LYS A 169 -1.07 2.27 -1.40
C LYS A 169 -1.22 3.80 -1.32
N ASN A 170 -2.35 4.26 -0.78
CA ASN A 170 -2.53 5.67 -0.48
C ASN A 170 -1.59 6.03 0.69
N THR A 171 -0.49 6.70 0.41
CA THR A 171 0.53 7.08 1.42
C THR A 171 0.04 8.15 2.42
N GLN A 172 -1.23 8.55 2.40
CA GLN A 172 -1.72 9.69 3.19
C GLN A 172 -2.46 9.34 4.49
N GLN A 173 -2.68 8.06 4.83
CA GLN A 173 -3.47 7.71 6.03
C GLN A 173 -2.67 7.45 7.33
N SER A 174 -1.34 7.52 7.33
CA SER A 174 -0.53 7.15 8.51
C SER A 174 -0.06 8.32 9.40
N ILE A 175 -0.37 9.59 9.08
CA ILE A 175 0.11 10.73 9.90
C ILE A 175 -0.94 11.20 10.92
N GLN A 176 -2.24 11.13 10.63
CA GLN A 176 -3.28 11.65 11.54
C GLN A 176 -3.70 10.72 12.68
N SER A 177 -3.41 9.42 12.61
CA SER A 177 -3.86 8.46 13.64
C SER A 177 -2.91 8.32 14.84
N SER A 178 -1.70 8.87 14.76
CA SER A 178 -0.70 8.84 15.84
C SER A 178 -0.80 10.01 16.81
N GLN A 179 -1.33 11.17 16.38
CA GLN A 179 -1.52 12.33 17.28
C GLN A 179 -2.74 12.18 18.19
N ASN A 180 -3.80 11.52 17.72
CA ASN A 180 -5.06 11.43 18.48
C ASN A 180 -5.03 10.38 19.62
N LYS A 181 -4.09 9.41 19.58
CA LYS A 181 -3.95 8.41 20.66
C LYS A 181 -3.21 8.93 21.90
N GLN A 182 -2.35 9.93 21.76
CA GLN A 182 -1.60 10.48 22.90
C GLN A 182 -2.42 11.48 23.73
N GLN A 183 -3.41 12.16 23.15
CA GLN A 183 -4.30 13.05 23.92
C GLN A 183 -5.32 12.30 24.78
N ILE A 184 -5.85 11.16 24.32
CA ILE A 184 -6.88 10.42 25.07
C ILE A 184 -6.32 9.75 26.33
N GLN A 185 -5.04 9.34 26.34
CA GLN A 185 -4.42 8.75 27.54
C GLN A 185 -4.09 9.77 28.63
N ARG A 186 -3.85 11.04 28.29
CA ARG A 186 -3.53 12.09 29.29
C ARG A 186 -4.76 12.59 30.04
N GLN A 187 -5.95 12.52 29.45
CA GLN A 187 -7.19 12.97 30.12
C GLN A 187 -7.75 11.94 31.11
N ARG A 188 -7.36 10.66 31.02
CA ARG A 188 -7.88 9.62 31.94
C ARG A 188 -7.08 9.45 33.24
N GLN A 189 -5.90 10.05 33.37
CA GLN A 189 -5.09 9.96 34.59
C GLN A 189 -5.35 11.10 35.61
N GLY A 190 -6.22 12.07 35.30
CA GLY A 190 -6.49 13.23 36.16
C GLY A 190 -7.71 13.13 37.09
N MET A 191 -8.61 12.15 36.91
CA MET A 191 -9.91 12.12 37.61
C MET A 191 -10.05 10.98 38.62
N ASN A 192 -9.03 10.74 39.45
CA ASN A 192 -9.17 9.78 40.54
C ASN A 192 -8.47 10.20 41.85
N ARG A 193 -8.52 11.49 42.18
CA ARG A 193 -8.12 11.99 43.50
C ARG A 193 -9.00 13.15 43.95
N ARG A 194 -10.20 12.83 44.43
CA ARG A 194 -10.84 13.54 45.55
C ARG A 194 -11.68 12.54 46.36
N ARG A 195 -11.04 11.97 47.38
CA ARG A 195 -11.71 11.57 48.62
C ARG A 195 -11.62 12.79 49.55
N TYR A 196 -12.74 13.25 50.06
CA TYR A 196 -13.01 13.46 51.49
C TYR A 196 -14.53 13.32 51.65
#